data_AF-X1PIG4-F1
#
_entry.id   AF-X1PIG4-F1
#
_cell.length_a   1.000
_cell.length_b   1.000
_cell.length_c   1.000
_cell.angle_alpha   90.00
_cell.angle_beta   90.00
_cell.angle_gamma   90.00
#
_symmetry.space_group_name_H-M   'P 1'
#
loop_
_entity.id
_entity.type
_entity.pdbx_description
1 polymer ?
#
loop_
_entity_poly.entity_id
_entity_poly.type
_entity_poly.pdbx_seq_one_letter_code
_entity_poly.pdbx_strand_id
1 'polypeptide(L)'
;YHDDHVHGIPHLVNHYGTEVWSISEIADVLENPGNYALMCLFNKKIPVARRLANGEVFNWRGFEFKVWHYPGQTEHHQLCMLKIDGKKVLFTGDSLFPGGADGKVLTCPLVFRNYHRYESHKECAEILVTLEPDLIAPGHGPVFKASKEELKTFESRTRKLLGFFDRLLPESEKWAGIDPFWVRFVPYQQSVRPGEKFHVEVRVRNYKDNVVNGKIDLELPRKWTSEPVAGFVELMPGKETGVPFDILVPVDWNG
;
A
#
# COMPACT_ATOMS: atom_id res chain seq x y z
N TYR A 1 -3.70 7.18 1.17
CA TYR A 1 -4.29 7.35 -0.17
C TYR A 1 -5.80 7.16 -0.17
N HIS A 2 -6.36 6.50 0.86
CA HIS A 2 -7.81 6.49 1.09
C HIS A 2 -8.35 7.92 1.11
N ASP A 3 -9.45 8.12 0.40
CA ASP A 3 -10.00 9.41 0.01
C ASP A 3 -10.41 10.26 1.22
N ASP A 4 -10.98 9.66 2.25
CA ASP A 4 -11.31 10.30 3.52
C ASP A 4 -10.10 10.96 4.23
N HIS A 5 -8.87 10.52 3.93
CA HIS A 5 -7.64 11.09 4.51
C HIS A 5 -6.91 12.09 3.61
N VAL A 6 -7.14 12.06 2.29
CA VAL A 6 -6.33 12.84 1.33
C VAL A 6 -7.12 13.77 0.43
N HIS A 7 -8.45 13.66 0.37
CA HIS A 7 -9.31 14.42 -0.55
C HIS A 7 -9.16 15.95 -0.42
N GLY A 8 -8.87 16.45 0.79
CA GLY A 8 -8.66 17.88 1.06
C GLY A 8 -7.30 18.43 0.63
N ILE A 9 -6.30 17.57 0.43
CA ILE A 9 -4.91 18.00 0.18
C ILE A 9 -4.76 18.82 -1.11
N PRO A 10 -5.35 18.45 -2.26
CA PRO A 10 -5.23 19.27 -3.48
C PRO A 10 -5.69 20.71 -3.30
N HIS A 11 -6.73 20.95 -2.48
CA HIS A 11 -7.16 22.31 -2.17
C HIS A 11 -6.07 23.08 -1.41
N LEU A 12 -5.44 22.45 -0.42
CA LEU A 12 -4.35 23.07 0.34
C LEU A 12 -3.13 23.40 -0.53
N VAL A 13 -2.78 22.50 -1.45
CA VAL A 13 -1.69 22.71 -2.41
C VAL A 13 -2.02 23.88 -3.34
N ASN A 14 -3.19 23.87 -3.98
CA ASN A 14 -3.54 24.83 -5.03
C ASN A 14 -3.79 26.25 -4.50
N HIS A 15 -4.33 26.38 -3.28
CA HIS A 15 -4.73 27.69 -2.74
C HIS A 15 -3.71 28.28 -1.76
N TYR A 16 -2.87 27.45 -1.13
CA TYR A 16 -1.96 27.90 -0.08
C TYR A 16 -0.49 27.52 -0.34
N GLY A 17 -0.19 26.86 -1.46
CA GLY A 17 1.17 26.39 -1.77
C GLY A 17 1.67 25.36 -0.74
N THR A 18 0.76 24.60 -0.12
CA THR A 18 1.12 23.63 0.92
C THR A 18 2.00 22.53 0.33
N GLU A 19 3.14 22.26 0.96
CA GLU A 19 4.00 21.14 0.61
C GLU A 19 3.45 19.83 1.19
N VAL A 20 3.41 18.78 0.37
CA VAL A 20 3.04 17.43 0.81
C VAL A 20 4.30 16.62 1.01
N TRP A 21 4.52 16.15 2.24
CA TRP A 21 5.62 15.28 2.59
C TRP A 21 5.08 13.87 2.89
N SER A 22 5.71 12.85 2.32
CA SER A 22 5.26 11.46 2.46
C SER A 22 6.47 10.53 2.41
N ILE A 23 6.42 9.39 3.09
CA ILE A 23 7.39 8.33 2.84
C ILE A 23 7.34 7.85 1.37
N SER A 24 8.45 7.32 0.92
CA SER A 24 8.63 6.88 -0.47
C SER A 24 7.64 5.78 -0.89
N GLU A 25 7.26 4.92 0.05
CA GLU A 25 6.37 3.76 -0.13
C GLU A 25 4.92 4.16 -0.47
N ILE A 26 4.53 5.41 -0.20
CA ILE A 26 3.17 5.93 -0.46
C ILE A 26 3.17 6.94 -1.59
N ALA A 27 4.30 7.64 -1.78
CA ALA A 27 4.37 8.77 -2.68
C ALA A 27 3.99 8.42 -4.12
N ASP A 28 4.31 7.22 -4.63
CA ASP A 28 3.88 6.82 -5.98
C ASP A 28 2.36 6.71 -6.11
N VAL A 29 1.67 6.16 -5.11
CA VAL A 29 0.20 6.05 -5.12
C VAL A 29 -0.46 7.44 -5.11
N LEU A 30 0.13 8.39 -4.39
CA LEU A 30 -0.36 9.77 -4.34
C LEU A 30 -0.15 10.49 -5.68
N GLU A 31 1.02 10.30 -6.30
CA GLU A 31 1.38 11.01 -7.54
C GLU A 31 0.77 10.38 -8.80
N ASN A 32 0.57 9.06 -8.77
CA ASN A 32 0.16 8.25 -9.92
C ASN A 32 -0.99 7.30 -9.56
N PRO A 33 -2.15 7.78 -9.05
CA PRO A 33 -3.24 6.90 -8.61
C PRO A 33 -3.77 5.99 -9.75
N GLY A 34 -3.70 6.42 -11.01
CA GLY A 34 -4.09 5.58 -12.16
C GLY A 34 -3.26 4.29 -12.32
N ASN A 35 -2.11 4.18 -11.64
CA ASN A 35 -1.28 2.97 -11.64
C ASN A 35 -1.87 1.83 -10.80
N TYR A 36 -2.92 2.10 -10.00
CA TYR A 36 -3.31 1.23 -8.90
C TYR A 36 -4.81 0.89 -8.93
N ALA A 37 -5.12 -0.37 -8.63
CA ALA A 37 -6.48 -0.89 -8.44
C ALA A 37 -6.86 -0.98 -6.95
N LEU A 38 -6.45 0.02 -6.16
CA LEU A 38 -6.60 0.00 -4.70
C LEU A 38 -8.01 0.45 -4.27
N MET A 39 -8.53 -0.15 -3.20
CA MET A 39 -9.82 0.23 -2.65
C MET A 39 -9.77 1.64 -2.02
N CYS A 40 -10.88 2.38 -2.13
CA CYS A 40 -11.02 3.77 -1.65
C CYS A 40 -9.94 4.74 -2.19
N LEU A 41 -9.35 4.43 -3.35
CA LEU A 41 -8.28 5.26 -3.93
C LEU A 41 -8.81 6.62 -4.39
N PHE A 42 -8.23 7.68 -3.84
CA PHE A 42 -8.46 9.03 -4.36
C PHE A 42 -7.82 9.17 -5.75
N ASN A 43 -8.63 9.50 -6.75
CA ASN A 43 -8.25 9.41 -8.16
C ASN A 43 -7.50 10.64 -8.71
N LYS A 44 -7.25 11.66 -7.89
CA LYS A 44 -6.52 12.86 -8.33
C LYS A 44 -5.07 12.79 -7.85
N LYS A 45 -4.15 13.17 -8.75
CA LYS A 45 -2.73 13.32 -8.43
C LYS A 45 -2.53 14.33 -7.30
N ILE A 46 -1.71 13.95 -6.34
CA ILE A 46 -1.21 14.79 -5.25
C ILE A 46 0.31 14.84 -5.37
N PRO A 47 0.92 15.99 -5.73
CA PRO A 47 2.37 16.10 -5.87
C PRO A 47 3.04 16.00 -4.51
N VAL A 48 4.08 15.16 -4.39
CA VAL A 48 4.85 15.00 -3.15
C VAL A 48 6.12 15.85 -3.24
N ALA A 49 6.15 16.93 -2.46
CA ALA A 49 7.26 17.88 -2.44
C ALA A 49 8.52 17.30 -1.77
N ARG A 50 8.34 16.38 -0.81
CA ARG A 50 9.45 15.71 -0.11
C ARG A 50 9.11 14.25 0.14
N ARG A 51 10.01 13.38 -0.32
CA ARG A 51 9.98 11.93 -0.03
C ARG A 51 10.85 11.65 1.19
N LEU A 52 10.23 11.14 2.24
CA LEU A 52 10.90 10.78 3.49
C LEU A 52 11.36 9.32 3.41
N ALA A 53 12.51 9.02 4.00
CA ALA A 53 12.99 7.65 4.15
C ALA A 53 12.28 6.95 5.33
N ASN A 54 12.17 5.63 5.26
CA ASN A 54 11.69 4.82 6.37
C ASN A 54 12.62 4.98 7.59
N GLY A 55 12.07 5.43 8.73
CA GLY A 55 12.80 5.74 9.94
C GLY A 55 13.40 7.15 10.01
N GLU A 56 13.17 8.00 9.00
CA GLU A 56 13.69 9.37 8.97
C GLU A 56 13.15 10.22 10.13
N VAL A 57 14.05 11.04 10.69
CA VAL A 57 13.74 12.05 11.71
C VAL A 57 13.87 13.43 11.10
N PHE A 58 12.89 14.31 11.35
CA PHE A 58 12.96 15.71 10.93
C PHE A 58 12.30 16.63 11.94
N ASN A 59 12.69 17.91 11.93
CA ASN A 59 12.11 18.94 12.79
C ASN A 59 11.22 19.88 11.98
N TRP A 60 10.03 20.19 12.49
CA TRP A 60 9.13 21.17 11.87
C TRP A 60 8.31 21.90 12.94
N ARG A 61 8.31 23.24 12.89
CA ARG A 61 7.58 24.13 13.82
C ARG A 61 7.73 23.76 15.31
N GLY A 62 8.95 23.40 15.72
CA GLY A 62 9.26 23.09 17.12
C GLY A 62 8.98 21.65 17.55
N PHE A 63 8.51 20.78 16.64
CA PHE A 63 8.30 19.36 16.91
C PHE A 63 9.31 18.49 16.16
N GLU A 64 9.81 17.47 16.84
CA GLU A 64 10.57 16.37 16.25
C GLU A 64 9.58 15.28 15.78
N PHE A 65 9.64 14.98 14.48
CA PHE A 65 8.88 13.94 13.83
C PHE A 65 9.79 12.76 13.53
N LYS A 66 9.25 11.55 13.66
CA LYS A 66 9.86 10.35 13.09
C LYS A 66 8.81 9.56 12.33
N VAL A 67 9.14 9.08 11.14
CA VAL A 67 8.19 8.39 10.25
C VAL A 67 8.66 7.00 9.88
N TRP A 68 7.72 6.09 9.64
CA TRP A 68 8.00 4.73 9.16
C TRP A 68 6.99 4.30 8.13
N HIS A 69 7.41 3.38 7.28
CA HIS A 69 6.49 2.50 6.56
C HIS A 69 5.74 1.63 7.55
N TYR A 70 4.42 1.57 7.43
CA TYR A 70 3.54 0.92 8.40
C TYR A 70 2.38 0.20 7.71
N PRO A 71 2.66 -0.95 7.06
CA PRO A 71 1.73 -1.61 6.16
C PRO A 71 0.60 -2.34 6.90
N GLY A 72 -0.31 -1.60 7.53
CA GLY A 72 -1.45 -2.18 8.26
C GLY A 72 -2.69 -2.30 7.37
N GLN A 73 -3.59 -1.32 7.48
CA GLN A 73 -4.81 -1.21 6.67
C GLN A 73 -4.54 -1.33 5.17
N THR A 74 -3.38 -0.84 4.74
CA THR A 74 -2.90 -0.84 3.35
C THR A 74 -1.39 -1.01 3.34
N GLU A 75 -0.81 -1.61 2.30
CA GLU A 75 0.65 -1.62 2.13
C GLU A 75 1.22 -0.19 2.03
N HIS A 76 0.45 0.74 1.47
CA HIS A 76 0.87 2.12 1.27
C HIS A 76 0.41 3.03 2.43
N HIS A 77 0.92 2.74 3.64
CA HIS A 77 0.59 3.46 4.87
C HIS A 77 1.82 3.89 5.67
N GLN A 78 1.71 5.04 6.36
CA GLN A 78 2.79 5.70 7.09
C GLN A 78 2.40 5.85 8.55
N LEU A 79 3.34 5.48 9.43
CA LEU A 79 3.31 5.81 10.85
C LEU A 79 4.06 7.11 11.08
N CYS A 80 3.55 7.95 11.99
CA CYS A 80 4.24 9.14 12.42
C CYS A 80 4.28 9.21 13.96
N MET A 81 5.45 9.48 14.54
CA MET A 81 5.62 9.70 15.97
C MET A 81 6.09 11.13 16.22
N LEU A 82 5.47 11.77 17.20
CA LEU A 82 5.89 13.07 17.74
C LEU A 82 6.19 12.94 19.24
N LYS A 83 7.05 13.82 19.74
CA LYS A 83 7.19 14.09 21.17
C LYS A 83 6.43 15.37 21.52
N ILE A 84 5.38 15.25 22.33
CA ILE A 84 4.51 16.36 22.76
C ILE A 84 4.48 16.34 24.29
N ASP A 85 4.91 17.43 24.94
CA ASP A 85 4.95 17.55 26.40
C ASP A 85 5.64 16.37 27.11
N GLY A 86 6.74 15.89 26.54
CA GLY A 86 7.50 14.74 27.06
C GLY A 86 6.84 13.38 26.82
N LYS A 87 5.73 13.32 26.09
CA LYS A 87 5.02 12.09 25.71
C LYS A 87 5.27 11.70 24.27
N LYS A 88 5.47 10.40 24.01
CA LYS A 88 5.49 9.85 22.65
C LYS A 88 4.06 9.65 22.17
N VAL A 89 3.65 10.46 21.20
CA VAL A 89 2.33 10.37 20.56
C VAL A 89 2.50 9.74 19.18
N LEU A 90 1.81 8.64 18.95
CA LEU A 90 1.92 7.85 17.74
C LEU A 90 0.65 7.96 16.90
N PHE A 91 0.77 8.53 15.70
CA PHE A 91 -0.30 8.68 14.73
C PHE A 91 -0.32 7.45 13.81
N THR A 92 -1.26 6.54 14.07
CA THR A 92 -1.32 5.20 13.43
C THR A 92 -2.24 5.14 12.22
N GLY A 93 -2.99 6.21 11.93
CA GLY A 93 -4.03 6.21 10.89
C GLY A 93 -4.97 5.01 11.05
N ASP A 94 -5.39 4.42 9.93
CA ASP A 94 -6.35 3.31 9.93
C ASP A 94 -5.73 1.95 10.26
N SER A 95 -4.40 1.89 10.39
CA SER A 95 -3.67 0.63 10.61
C SER A 95 -3.71 0.15 12.07
N LEU A 96 -4.19 0.96 13.01
CA LEU A 96 -4.37 0.52 14.39
C LEU A 96 -5.43 1.35 15.11
N PHE A 97 -6.47 0.68 15.61
CA PHE A 97 -7.50 1.30 16.43
C PHE A 97 -8.08 0.31 17.46
N PRO A 98 -8.71 0.80 18.55
CA PRO A 98 -9.44 -0.05 19.48
C PRO A 98 -10.68 -0.64 18.79
N GLY A 99 -10.81 -1.96 18.82
CA GLY A 99 -11.93 -2.71 18.25
C GLY A 99 -12.39 -3.83 19.18
N GLY A 100 -13.11 -4.81 18.63
CA GLY A 100 -13.76 -5.87 19.40
C GLY A 100 -15.07 -5.40 20.04
N ALA A 101 -15.84 -6.35 20.59
CA ALA A 101 -17.18 -6.09 21.14
C ALA A 101 -17.17 -5.09 22.31
N ASP A 102 -16.05 -4.98 23.03
CA ASP A 102 -15.85 -4.07 24.16
C ASP A 102 -14.97 -2.86 23.83
N GLY A 103 -14.49 -2.74 22.58
CA GLY A 103 -13.62 -1.66 22.14
C GLY A 103 -12.22 -1.66 22.77
N LYS A 104 -11.78 -2.75 23.40
CA LYS A 104 -10.49 -2.83 24.12
C LYS A 104 -9.43 -3.66 23.38
N VAL A 105 -9.77 -4.15 22.19
CA VAL A 105 -8.90 -5.04 21.44
C VAL A 105 -8.29 -4.28 20.27
N LEU A 106 -6.98 -4.00 20.34
CA LEU A 106 -6.27 -3.38 19.24
C LEU A 106 -6.44 -4.18 17.96
N THR A 107 -6.89 -3.51 16.90
CA THR A 107 -7.27 -4.16 15.64
C THR A 107 -6.58 -3.45 14.47
N CYS A 108 -6.15 -4.26 13.51
CA CYS A 108 -5.65 -3.82 12.22
C CYS A 108 -6.47 -4.57 11.16
N PRO A 109 -7.23 -3.89 10.30
CA PRO A 109 -8.11 -4.56 9.35
C PRO A 109 -7.33 -5.31 8.27
N LEU A 110 -7.75 -6.54 8.00
CA LEU A 110 -7.21 -7.36 6.94
C LEU A 110 -8.02 -7.12 5.66
N VAL A 111 -7.45 -6.35 4.72
CA VAL A 111 -8.10 -6.03 3.45
C VAL A 111 -7.16 -6.31 2.29
N PHE A 112 -7.27 -7.49 1.68
CA PHE A 112 -6.38 -7.91 0.57
C PHE A 112 -6.36 -6.93 -0.62
N ARG A 113 -7.51 -6.29 -0.91
CA ARG A 113 -7.64 -5.26 -1.96
C ARG A 113 -6.91 -3.93 -1.66
N ASN A 114 -6.35 -3.77 -0.47
CA ASN A 114 -5.47 -2.63 -0.14
C ASN A 114 -3.98 -2.96 -0.33
N TYR A 115 -3.68 -4.04 -1.07
CA TYR A 115 -2.34 -4.62 -1.18
C TYR A 115 -1.91 -5.11 0.20
N HIS A 116 -2.05 -6.40 0.47
CA HIS A 116 -1.57 -7.00 1.72
C HIS A 116 -0.48 -8.02 1.39
N ARG A 117 0.66 -7.94 2.08
CA ARG A 117 1.70 -8.97 2.03
C ARG A 117 1.55 -9.87 3.25
N TYR A 118 2.13 -11.06 3.15
CA TYR A 118 2.09 -12.06 4.22
C TYR A 118 2.47 -11.46 5.59
N GLU A 119 3.55 -10.65 5.66
CA GLU A 119 4.07 -10.13 6.94
C GLU A 119 3.57 -8.73 7.32
N SER A 120 2.73 -8.06 6.51
CA SER A 120 2.41 -6.63 6.65
C SER A 120 1.95 -6.25 8.07
N HIS A 121 1.04 -7.02 8.67
CA HIS A 121 0.59 -6.78 10.06
C HIS A 121 1.64 -7.12 11.13
N LYS A 122 2.49 -8.12 10.88
CA LYS A 122 3.59 -8.47 11.79
C LYS A 122 4.60 -7.32 11.84
N GLU A 123 4.98 -6.76 10.69
CA GLU A 123 5.87 -5.59 10.59
C GLU A 123 5.32 -4.41 11.42
N CYS A 124 4.02 -4.13 11.32
CA CYS A 124 3.36 -3.09 12.13
C CYS A 124 3.50 -3.36 13.64
N ALA A 125 3.22 -4.59 14.09
CA ALA A 125 3.32 -4.94 15.50
C ALA A 125 4.75 -4.83 16.06
N GLU A 126 5.75 -5.22 15.28
CA GLU A 126 7.18 -5.12 15.65
C GLU A 126 7.60 -3.66 15.81
N ILE A 127 7.14 -2.77 14.93
CA ILE A 127 7.34 -1.32 15.06
C ILE A 127 6.70 -0.80 16.36
N LEU A 128 5.42 -1.13 16.62
CA LEU A 128 4.72 -0.66 17.83
C LEU A 128 5.42 -1.07 19.12
N VAL A 129 5.82 -2.33 19.24
CA VAL A 129 6.51 -2.87 20.42
C VAL A 129 7.86 -2.17 20.61
N THR A 130 8.57 -1.86 19.52
CA THR A 130 9.86 -1.17 19.57
C THR A 130 9.73 0.29 20.01
N LEU A 131 8.68 1.00 19.59
CA LEU A 131 8.53 2.43 19.86
C LEU A 131 8.09 2.73 21.30
N GLU A 132 7.37 1.82 21.93
CA GLU A 132 6.76 1.99 23.25
C GLU A 132 6.08 3.37 23.42
N PRO A 133 5.01 3.66 22.65
CA PRO A 133 4.33 4.95 22.72
C PRO A 133 3.64 5.15 24.07
N ASP A 134 3.40 6.42 24.45
CA ASP A 134 2.53 6.76 25.59
C ASP A 134 1.06 6.86 25.16
N LEU A 135 0.84 7.46 23.98
CA LEU A 135 -0.47 7.74 23.40
C LEU A 135 -0.51 7.27 21.95
N ILE A 136 -1.67 6.77 21.53
CA ILE A 136 -1.96 6.41 20.14
C ILE A 136 -3.12 7.27 19.65
N ALA A 137 -2.90 7.91 18.51
CA ALA A 137 -3.87 8.72 17.78
C ALA A 137 -4.26 7.96 16.48
N PRO A 138 -5.37 7.21 16.48
CA PRO A 138 -5.85 6.51 15.29
C PRO A 138 -6.36 7.50 14.23
N GLY A 139 -6.54 7.02 13.00
CA GLY A 139 -7.15 7.80 11.91
C GLY A 139 -8.60 8.15 12.18
N HIS A 140 -9.30 7.30 12.94
CA HIS A 140 -10.69 7.48 13.34
C HIS A 140 -10.87 7.23 14.84
N GLY A 141 -11.65 8.08 15.50
CA GLY A 141 -11.97 7.97 16.93
C GLY A 141 -11.00 8.72 17.85
N PRO A 142 -11.16 8.57 19.18
CA PRO A 142 -10.39 9.32 20.16
C PRO A 142 -8.96 8.79 20.30
N VAL A 143 -8.06 9.69 20.72
CA VAL A 143 -6.73 9.33 21.22
C VAL A 143 -6.87 8.48 22.48
N PHE A 144 -6.06 7.44 22.61
CA PHE A 144 -6.07 6.55 23.78
C PHE A 144 -4.65 6.29 24.31
N LYS A 145 -4.57 5.85 25.57
CA LYS A 145 -3.31 5.48 26.21
C LYS A 145 -2.84 4.13 25.68
N ALA A 146 -1.57 4.03 25.32
CA ALA A 146 -0.99 2.76 24.94
C ALA A 146 -0.80 1.86 26.18
N SER A 147 -1.17 0.58 26.05
CA SER A 147 -0.85 -0.44 27.03
C SER A 147 0.21 -1.39 26.47
N LYS A 148 1.32 -1.56 27.20
CA LYS A 148 2.38 -2.51 26.80
C LYS A 148 1.84 -3.94 26.66
N GLU A 149 0.86 -4.32 27.48
CA GLU A 149 0.24 -5.64 27.43
C GLU A 149 -0.63 -5.81 26.17
N GLU A 150 -1.40 -4.78 25.81
CA GLU A 150 -2.23 -4.80 24.59
C GLU A 150 -1.36 -4.82 23.33
N LEU A 151 -0.24 -4.08 23.30
CA LEU A 151 0.72 -4.12 22.20
C LEU A 151 1.32 -5.52 22.00
N LYS A 152 1.73 -6.18 23.09
CA LYS A 152 2.21 -7.58 23.04
C LYS A 152 1.11 -8.56 22.63
N THR A 153 -0.13 -8.32 23.06
CA THR A 153 -1.27 -9.13 22.66
C THR A 153 -1.56 -8.98 21.16
N PHE A 154 -1.48 -7.75 20.64
CA PHE A 154 -1.58 -7.48 19.21
C PHE A 154 -0.47 -8.19 18.42
N GLU A 155 0.79 -8.09 18.85
CA GLU A 155 1.92 -8.80 18.24
C GLU A 155 1.74 -10.34 18.23
N SER A 156 1.24 -10.92 19.33
CA SER A 156 0.91 -12.34 19.37
C SER A 156 -0.19 -12.72 18.37
N ARG A 157 -1.21 -11.85 18.20
CA ARG A 157 -2.29 -12.07 17.24
C ARG A 157 -1.83 -11.95 15.79
N THR A 158 -0.92 -11.04 15.46
CA THR A 158 -0.38 -10.93 14.10
C THR A 158 0.47 -12.17 13.75
N ARG A 159 1.22 -12.73 14.71
CA ARG A 159 1.89 -14.03 14.51
C ARG A 159 0.90 -15.18 14.30
N LYS A 160 -0.22 -15.22 15.04
CA LYS A 160 -1.29 -16.21 14.83
C LYS A 160 -1.94 -16.07 13.45
N LEU A 161 -2.09 -14.84 12.94
CA LEU A 161 -2.59 -14.58 11.59
C LEU A 161 -1.74 -15.26 10.52
N LEU A 162 -0.41 -15.18 10.63
CA LEU A 162 0.51 -15.90 9.73
C LEU A 162 0.24 -17.41 9.73
N GLY A 163 0.10 -18.00 10.93
CA GLY A 163 -0.25 -19.41 11.07
C GLY A 163 -1.67 -19.78 10.60
N PHE A 164 -2.58 -18.82 10.43
CA PHE A 164 -3.85 -19.05 9.74
C PHE A 164 -3.65 -19.09 8.23
N PHE A 165 -2.87 -18.18 7.66
CA PHE A 165 -2.52 -18.22 6.23
C PHE A 165 -1.84 -19.54 5.86
N ASP A 166 -0.88 -20.00 6.66
CA ASP A 166 -0.16 -21.27 6.43
C ASP A 166 -1.07 -22.49 6.40
N ARG A 167 -2.15 -22.47 7.20
CA ARG A 167 -3.09 -23.60 7.29
C ARG A 167 -4.19 -23.57 6.25
N LEU A 168 -4.58 -22.38 5.79
CA LEU A 168 -5.72 -22.21 4.90
C LEU A 168 -5.31 -22.17 3.42
N LEU A 169 -4.09 -21.74 3.12
CA LEU A 169 -3.62 -21.57 1.75
C LEU A 169 -2.68 -22.69 1.36
N PRO A 170 -2.76 -23.21 0.12
CA PRO A 170 -1.82 -24.21 -0.36
C PRO A 170 -0.42 -23.60 -0.46
N GLU A 171 0.59 -24.34 -0.01
CA GLU A 171 1.98 -23.88 0.02
C GLU A 171 2.47 -23.38 -1.35
N SER A 172 2.03 -24.02 -2.44
CA SER A 172 2.41 -23.67 -3.81
C SER A 172 1.80 -22.36 -4.34
N GLU A 173 0.78 -21.80 -3.69
CA GLU A 173 0.06 -20.60 -4.16
C GLU A 173 -0.23 -19.59 -3.05
N LYS A 174 0.42 -19.75 -1.89
CA LYS A 174 0.16 -18.98 -0.68
C LYS A 174 0.18 -17.46 -0.91
N TRP A 175 1.13 -16.96 -1.69
CA TRP A 175 1.23 -15.54 -2.01
C TRP A 175 0.11 -15.06 -2.92
N ALA A 176 -0.32 -15.86 -3.90
CA ALA A 176 -1.44 -15.52 -4.78
C ALA A 176 -2.77 -15.45 -4.01
N GLY A 177 -2.91 -16.23 -2.94
CA GLY A 177 -4.05 -16.15 -2.01
C GLY A 177 -4.05 -14.92 -1.09
N ILE A 178 -2.95 -14.17 -1.01
CA ILE A 178 -2.77 -13.04 -0.09
C ILE A 178 -2.62 -11.72 -0.84
N ASP A 179 -1.74 -11.67 -1.83
CA ASP A 179 -1.54 -10.52 -2.68
C ASP A 179 -2.29 -10.72 -4.01
N PRO A 180 -3.50 -10.15 -4.19
CA PRO A 180 -4.20 -10.24 -5.47
C PRO A 180 -3.53 -9.42 -6.58
N PHE A 181 -2.49 -8.63 -6.27
CA PHE A 181 -1.78 -7.74 -7.18
C PHE A 181 -0.36 -8.22 -7.53
N TRP A 182 -0.03 -9.49 -7.20
CA TRP A 182 1.25 -10.11 -7.53
C TRP A 182 1.50 -10.18 -9.04
N VAL A 183 0.43 -10.20 -9.85
CA VAL A 183 0.43 -9.88 -11.27
C VAL A 183 -0.55 -8.72 -11.49
N ARG A 184 -0.12 -7.63 -12.12
CA ARG A 184 -0.99 -6.47 -12.38
C ARG A 184 -0.56 -5.66 -13.59
N PHE A 185 -1.49 -4.90 -14.15
CA PHE A 185 -1.21 -3.89 -15.17
C PHE A 185 -0.82 -2.56 -14.52
N VAL A 186 0.16 -1.89 -15.12
CA VAL A 186 0.55 -0.52 -14.79
C VAL A 186 0.64 0.31 -16.08
N PRO A 187 -0.12 1.40 -16.24
CA PRO A 187 -1.18 1.82 -15.34
C PRO A 187 -2.38 0.86 -15.37
N TYR A 188 -3.13 0.80 -14.27
CA TYR A 188 -4.32 -0.04 -14.15
C TYR A 188 -5.51 0.55 -14.93
N GLN A 189 -5.64 1.87 -14.92
CA GLN A 189 -6.73 2.57 -15.61
C GLN A 189 -6.16 3.63 -16.56
N GLN A 190 -6.68 3.65 -17.78
CA GLN A 190 -6.35 4.62 -18.81
C GLN A 190 -7.60 5.07 -19.58
N SER A 191 -7.50 6.19 -20.28
CA SER A 191 -8.50 6.63 -21.26
C SER A 191 -7.86 6.66 -22.64
N VAL A 192 -8.46 5.94 -23.58
CA VAL A 192 -7.95 5.74 -24.95
C VAL A 192 -9.11 5.81 -25.94
N ARG A 193 -8.87 6.34 -27.14
CA ARG A 193 -9.88 6.42 -28.20
C ARG A 193 -9.78 5.24 -29.17
N PRO A 194 -10.85 4.90 -29.90
CA PRO A 194 -10.79 3.94 -31.00
C PRO A 194 -9.68 4.29 -31.99
N GLY A 195 -8.89 3.29 -32.41
CA GLY A 195 -7.76 3.45 -33.32
C GLY A 195 -6.44 3.89 -32.66
N GLU A 196 -6.44 4.25 -31.38
CA GLU A 196 -5.22 4.63 -30.66
C GLU A 196 -4.48 3.42 -30.09
N LYS A 197 -3.16 3.58 -29.94
CA LYS A 197 -2.33 2.69 -29.15
C LYS A 197 -2.16 3.25 -27.74
N PHE A 198 -2.10 2.36 -26.76
CA PHE A 198 -1.76 2.72 -25.38
C PHE A 198 -0.77 1.72 -24.79
N HIS A 199 0.03 2.20 -23.85
CA HIS A 199 1.10 1.44 -23.25
C HIS A 199 0.66 0.87 -21.89
N VAL A 200 1.01 -0.38 -21.62
CA VAL A 200 0.94 -0.98 -20.28
C VAL A 200 2.19 -1.80 -19.99
N GLU A 201 2.54 -1.85 -18.71
CA GLU A 201 3.53 -2.76 -18.16
C GLU A 201 2.80 -3.81 -17.32
N VAL A 202 2.93 -5.09 -17.67
CA VAL A 202 2.49 -6.19 -16.80
C VAL A 202 3.57 -6.42 -15.76
N ARG A 203 3.31 -6.04 -14.52
CA ARG A 203 4.22 -6.26 -13.40
C ARG A 203 3.93 -7.57 -12.72
N VAL A 204 4.98 -8.36 -12.52
CA VAL A 204 4.94 -9.67 -11.88
C VAL A 204 5.93 -9.69 -10.74
N ARG A 205 5.46 -9.99 -9.54
CA ARG A 205 6.29 -10.22 -8.36
C ARG A 205 6.57 -11.70 -8.18
N ASN A 206 7.84 -12.05 -8.06
CA ASN A 206 8.26 -13.40 -7.69
C ASN A 206 8.42 -13.50 -6.17
N TYR A 207 7.53 -14.27 -5.56
CA TYR A 207 7.54 -14.57 -4.13
C TYR A 207 8.38 -15.79 -3.76
N LYS A 208 8.92 -16.52 -4.74
CA LYS A 208 9.81 -17.65 -4.50
C LYS A 208 11.23 -17.16 -4.20
N ASP A 209 12.00 -18.06 -3.59
CA ASP A 209 13.41 -17.88 -3.27
C ASP A 209 14.36 -18.21 -4.43
N ASN A 210 13.82 -18.70 -5.55
CA ASN A 210 14.55 -19.04 -6.76
C ASN A 210 14.09 -18.22 -7.99
N VAL A 211 14.93 -18.19 -9.01
CA VAL A 211 14.61 -17.54 -10.29
C VAL A 211 13.47 -18.30 -10.98
N VAL A 212 12.49 -17.57 -11.49
CA VAL A 212 11.35 -18.12 -12.24
C VAL A 212 11.31 -17.51 -13.63
N ASN A 213 11.28 -18.35 -14.65
CA ASN A 213 11.02 -17.91 -16.02
C ASN A 213 9.53 -18.02 -16.33
N GLY A 214 8.98 -17.01 -17.00
CA GLY A 214 7.57 -16.93 -17.33
C GLY A 214 7.33 -16.43 -18.75
N LYS A 215 6.16 -16.78 -19.27
CA LYS A 215 5.57 -16.22 -20.48
C LYS A 215 4.28 -15.51 -20.09
N ILE A 216 4.07 -14.31 -20.61
CA ILE A 216 2.87 -13.50 -20.40
C ILE A 216 2.16 -13.37 -21.74
N ASP A 217 0.95 -13.91 -21.81
CA ASP A 217 0.03 -13.72 -22.94
C ASP A 217 -1.11 -12.81 -22.47
N LEU A 218 -1.45 -11.79 -23.26
CA LEU A 218 -2.56 -10.90 -22.94
C LEU A 218 -3.88 -11.47 -23.47
N GLU A 219 -4.86 -11.65 -22.59
CA GLU A 219 -6.24 -11.94 -22.99
C GLU A 219 -6.95 -10.64 -23.35
N LEU A 220 -6.83 -10.25 -24.62
CA LEU A 220 -7.37 -8.99 -25.13
C LEU A 220 -8.82 -9.14 -25.64
N PRO A 221 -9.63 -8.06 -25.58
CA PRO A 221 -10.93 -8.05 -26.24
C PRO A 221 -10.82 -8.35 -27.75
N ARG A 222 -11.90 -8.83 -28.35
CA ARG A 222 -11.93 -9.21 -29.76
C ARG A 222 -11.44 -8.04 -30.65
N LYS A 223 -10.56 -8.36 -31.62
CA LYS A 223 -9.89 -7.42 -32.57
C LYS A 223 -8.81 -6.53 -31.98
N TRP A 224 -8.68 -6.43 -30.66
CA TRP A 224 -7.56 -5.73 -30.05
C TRP A 224 -6.28 -6.53 -30.29
N THR A 225 -5.15 -5.84 -30.37
CA THR A 225 -3.84 -6.47 -30.61
C THR A 225 -2.81 -5.87 -29.69
N SER A 226 -1.74 -6.61 -29.39
CA SER A 226 -0.60 -6.10 -28.62
C SER A 226 0.73 -6.33 -29.32
N GLU A 227 1.67 -5.46 -29.02
CA GLU A 227 3.08 -5.59 -29.37
C GLU A 227 3.92 -5.51 -28.09
N PRO A 228 4.63 -6.58 -27.70
CA PRO A 228 4.67 -7.89 -28.35
C PRO A 228 3.35 -8.67 -28.19
N VAL A 229 3.17 -9.74 -28.99
CA VAL A 229 2.03 -10.66 -28.85
C VAL A 229 2.13 -11.45 -27.54
N ALA A 230 3.35 -11.75 -27.10
CA ALA A 230 3.65 -12.36 -25.82
C ALA A 230 4.94 -11.79 -25.25
N GLY A 231 4.98 -11.64 -23.94
CA GLY A 231 6.15 -11.22 -23.19
C GLY A 231 6.86 -12.42 -22.56
N PHE A 232 8.19 -12.37 -22.49
CA PHE A 232 8.99 -13.32 -21.73
C PHE A 232 9.69 -12.60 -20.59
N VAL A 233 9.74 -13.24 -19.43
CA VAL A 233 10.28 -12.61 -18.23
C VAL A 233 11.09 -13.60 -17.41
N GLU A 234 12.25 -13.13 -16.96
CA GLU A 234 13.02 -13.75 -15.90
C GLU A 234 12.74 -12.98 -14.60
N LEU A 235 12.22 -13.69 -13.59
CA LEU A 235 11.80 -13.11 -12.34
C LEU A 235 12.80 -13.48 -11.24
N MET A 236 13.54 -12.48 -10.78
CA MET A 236 14.49 -12.66 -9.68
C MET A 236 13.77 -12.89 -8.33
N PRO A 237 14.34 -13.68 -7.41
CA PRO A 237 13.74 -13.95 -6.11
C PRO A 237 13.38 -12.66 -5.35
N GLY A 238 12.15 -12.57 -4.86
CA GLY A 238 11.65 -11.42 -4.09
C GLY A 238 11.57 -10.10 -4.86
N LYS A 239 11.76 -10.12 -6.19
CA LYS A 239 11.70 -8.92 -7.04
C LYS A 239 10.40 -8.85 -7.82
N GLU A 240 10.10 -7.63 -8.23
CA GLU A 240 9.06 -7.34 -9.21
C GLU A 240 9.75 -6.95 -10.52
N THR A 241 9.28 -7.55 -11.60
CA THR A 241 9.73 -7.25 -12.97
C THR A 241 8.51 -6.85 -13.79
N GLY A 242 8.65 -5.83 -14.62
CA GLY A 242 7.61 -5.42 -15.55
C GLY A 242 7.93 -5.78 -16.98
N VAL A 243 6.89 -6.13 -17.72
CA VAL A 243 6.96 -6.51 -19.13
C VAL A 243 6.09 -5.55 -19.93
N PRO A 244 6.68 -4.75 -20.85
CA PRO A 244 5.94 -3.75 -21.61
C PRO A 244 5.11 -4.37 -22.73
N PHE A 245 3.95 -3.77 -22.98
CA PHE A 245 3.06 -4.06 -24.10
C PHE A 245 2.44 -2.76 -24.62
N ASP A 246 2.47 -2.57 -25.93
CA ASP A 246 1.67 -1.55 -26.61
C ASP A 246 0.42 -2.21 -27.19
N ILE A 247 -0.76 -1.79 -26.73
CA ILE A 247 -2.05 -2.35 -27.11
C ILE A 247 -2.76 -1.41 -28.08
N LEU A 248 -3.22 -1.92 -29.22
CA LEU A 248 -3.97 -1.17 -30.23
C LEU A 248 -5.46 -1.41 -30.07
N VAL A 249 -6.20 -0.32 -29.94
CA VAL A 249 -7.68 -0.31 -29.93
C VAL A 249 -8.19 -0.31 -31.38
N PRO A 250 -9.13 -1.19 -31.76
CA PRO A 250 -9.74 -1.18 -33.08
C PRO A 250 -10.44 0.15 -33.38
N VAL A 251 -10.37 0.59 -34.64
CA VAL A 251 -11.04 1.83 -35.10
C VAL A 251 -12.57 1.76 -34.99
N ASP A 252 -13.13 0.55 -34.99
CA ASP A 252 -14.57 0.27 -34.92
C ASP A 252 -15.04 -0.08 -33.50
N TRP A 253 -14.20 0.10 -32.47
CA TRP A 253 -14.61 -0.07 -31.08
C TRP A 253 -15.56 1.05 -30.64
N ASN A 254 -16.69 0.70 -30.04
CA ASN A 254 -17.78 1.63 -29.71
C ASN A 254 -18.11 1.71 -28.21
N GLY A 255 -17.23 1.21 -27.35
CA GLY A 255 -17.44 1.13 -25.89
C GLY A 255 -17.95 -0.23 -25.48
#